data_AF-A0A0D1A7P9-F1
#
_entry.id   AF-A0A0D1A7P9-F1
#
_cell.length_a   1.000
_cell.length_b   1.000
_cell.length_c   1.000
_cell.angle_alpha   90.00
_cell.angle_beta   90.00
_cell.angle_gamma   90.00
#
_symmetry.space_group_name_H-M   'P 1'
#
loop_
_entity.id
_entity.type
_entity.pdbx_description
1 polymer ?
#
loop_
_entity_poly.entity_id
_entity_poly.type
_entity_poly.pdbx_seq_one_letter_code
_entity_poly.pdbx_strand_id
1 'polypeptide(L)' 'MEVQPVSKADIDNLAVICRKCHHKKTEWERQYYGTGDGNVLTNAKPVNDITQISMLMNS' A
#
# COMPACT_ATOMS: atom_id res chain seq x y z
N MET A 1 -7.18 -9.47 4.42
CA MET A 1 -5.96 -10.15 3.94
C MET A 1 -4.86 -9.13 3.67
N GLU A 2 -3.58 -9.52 3.86
CA GLU A 2 -2.40 -8.68 3.66
C GLU A 2 -1.49 -9.30 2.59
N VAL A 3 -0.73 -8.46 1.86
CA VAL A 3 0.17 -8.93 0.77
C VAL A 3 1.51 -9.42 1.31
N GLN A 4 2.11 -8.69 2.26
CA GLN A 4 3.46 -8.97 2.76
C GLN A 4 3.50 -8.85 4.30
N PRO A 5 3.06 -9.88 5.04
CA PRO A 5 2.98 -9.81 6.50
C PRO A 5 4.35 -9.78 7.19
N VAL A 6 5.40 -10.26 6.52
CA VAL A 6 6.76 -10.37 7.09
C VAL A 6 7.57 -9.06 7.03
N SER A 7 7.17 -8.09 6.19
CA SER A 7 7.92 -6.85 5.96
C SER A 7 7.40 -5.65 6.79
N LYS A 8 6.44 -5.87 7.69
CA LYS A 8 5.81 -4.79 8.48
C LYS A 8 6.76 -4.02 9.40
N ALA A 9 7.82 -4.69 9.85
CA ALA A 9 8.81 -4.14 10.77
C ALA A 9 10.15 -3.81 10.10
N ASP A 10 10.25 -4.01 8.79
CA ASP A 10 11.45 -3.68 8.03
C ASP A 10 11.58 -2.16 7.87
N ILE A 11 12.65 -1.58 8.41
CA ILE A 11 12.85 -0.13 8.42
C ILE A 11 12.99 0.45 7.02
N ASP A 12 13.53 -0.33 6.07
CA ASP A 12 13.69 0.07 4.68
C ASP A 12 12.35 0.04 3.91
N ASN A 13 11.32 -0.56 4.51
CA ASN A 13 9.94 -0.63 4.00
C ASN A 13 8.96 0.32 4.74
N LEU A 14 9.46 1.13 5.69
CA LEU A 14 8.64 2.09 6.44
C LEU A 14 8.81 3.52 5.90
N ALA A 15 7.70 4.25 5.84
CA ALA A 15 7.67 5.66 5.45
C ALA A 15 6.90 6.50 6.48
N VAL A 16 7.46 7.67 6.82
CA VAL A 16 6.74 8.68 7.61
C VAL A 16 5.76 9.40 6.70
N ILE A 17 4.47 9.36 7.03
CA ILE A 17 3.40 9.84 6.17
C ILE A 17 2.32 10.59 6.96
N CYS A 18 1.74 11.63 6.35
CA CYS A 18 0.67 12.41 6.96
C CYS A 18 -0.63 11.60 7.09
N ARG A 19 -1.53 11.93 8.03
CA ARG A 19 -2.81 11.22 8.20
C ARG A 19 -3.66 11.17 6.92
N LYS A 20 -3.78 12.30 6.21
CA LYS A 20 -4.54 12.41 4.95
C LYS A 20 -3.93 11.53 3.84
N CYS A 21 -2.61 11.52 3.78
CA CYS A 21 -1.82 10.77 2.82
C CYS A 21 -1.93 9.26 3.12
N HIS A 22 -1.87 8.87 4.39
CA HIS A 22 -2.06 7.50 4.85
C HIS A 22 -3.45 6.97 4.45
N HIS A 23 -4.50 7.78 4.59
CA HIS A 23 -5.84 7.39 4.15
C HIS A 23 -5.91 7.08 2.65
N LYS A 24 -5.38 7.98 1.81
CA LYS A 24 -5.28 7.75 0.35
C LYS A 24 -4.49 6.49 0.01
N LYS A 25 -3.37 6.26 0.72
CA LYS A 25 -2.58 5.03 0.58
C LYS A 25 -3.43 3.80 0.87
N THR A 26 -4.17 3.79 1.98
CA THR A 26 -5.04 2.66 2.34
C THR A 26 -6.11 2.40 1.28
N GLU A 27 -6.76 3.45 0.75
CA GLU A 27 -7.76 3.30 -0.32
C GLU A 27 -7.14 2.72 -1.59
N TRP A 28 -6.00 3.27 -2.01
CA TRP A 28 -5.24 2.78 -3.16
C TRP A 28 -4.81 1.32 -2.97
N GLU A 29 -4.25 0.93 -1.82
CA GLU A 29 -3.81 -0.46 -1.57
C GLU A 29 -4.98 -1.45 -1.62
N ARG A 30 -6.15 -1.06 -1.11
CA ARG A 30 -7.38 -1.88 -1.20
C ARG A 30 -7.78 -2.12 -2.66
N GLN A 31 -7.64 -1.12 -3.52
CA GLN A 31 -7.98 -1.24 -4.94
C GLN A 31 -6.92 -1.98 -5.75
N TYR A 32 -5.64 -1.62 -5.56
CA TYR A 32 -4.53 -2.14 -6.35
C TYR A 32 -4.15 -3.57 -5.94
N TYR A 33 -4.00 -3.82 -4.65
CA TYR A 33 -3.58 -5.13 -4.12
C TYR A 33 -4.75 -6.02 -3.70
N GLY A 34 -5.97 -5.48 -3.53
CA GLY A 34 -7.09 -6.25 -2.99
C GLY A 34 -6.97 -6.52 -1.50
N THR A 35 -6.25 -5.67 -0.75
CA THR A 35 -6.12 -5.81 0.71
C THR A 35 -7.41 -5.44 1.44
N GLY A 36 -7.50 -5.82 2.72
CA GLY A 36 -8.66 -5.54 3.58
C GLY A 36 -9.50 -6.77 3.87
N ASP A 37 -10.48 -6.62 4.74
CA ASP A 37 -11.44 -7.68 5.07
C ASP A 37 -12.49 -7.83 3.96
N GLY A 38 -12.88 -9.07 3.65
CA GLY A 38 -13.81 -9.40 2.57
C GLY A 38 -13.28 -9.21 1.13
N ASN A 39 -12.05 -8.71 0.95
CA ASN A 39 -11.44 -8.55 -0.37
C ASN A 39 -10.58 -9.75 -0.78
N VAL A 40 -10.37 -9.89 -2.09
CA VAL A 40 -9.51 -10.92 -2.71
C VAL A 40 -8.25 -10.25 -3.25
N LEU A 41 -7.08 -10.82 -2.95
CA LEU A 41 -5.80 -10.31 -3.45
C LEU A 41 -5.74 -10.38 -4.98
N THR A 42 -5.21 -9.33 -5.59
CA THR A 42 -5.12 -9.17 -7.05
C THR A 42 -3.88 -9.81 -7.67
N ASN A 43 -2.93 -10.26 -6.84
CA ASN A 43 -1.57 -10.66 -7.26
C ASN A 43 -0.79 -9.55 -8.01
N ALA A 44 -1.14 -8.28 -7.78
CA ALA A 44 -0.40 -7.15 -8.32
C ALA A 44 1.06 -7.12 -7.82
N LYS A 45 1.97 -6.63 -8.67
CA LYS A 45 3.40 -6.55 -8.34
C LYS A 45 3.65 -5.49 -7.26
N PRO A 46 4.64 -5.69 -6.37
CA PRO A 46 5.07 -4.66 -5.44
C PRO A 46 5.52 -3.39 -6.17
N VAL A 47 5.14 -2.23 -5.63
CA VAL A 47 5.65 -0.92 -6.04
C VAL A 47 6.77 -0.52 -5.09
N ASN A 48 7.98 -0.40 -5.62
CA ASN A 48 9.20 -0.15 -4.83
C ASN A 48 9.71 1.30 -4.91
N ASP A 49 9.03 2.17 -5.66
CA ASP A 49 9.35 3.60 -5.76
C ASP A 49 8.29 4.44 -5.05
N ILE A 50 8.71 5.19 -4.03
CA ILE A 50 7.83 6.06 -3.25
C ILE A 50 7.18 7.17 -4.09
N THR A 51 7.86 7.63 -5.15
CA THR A 51 7.34 8.63 -6.08
C THR A 51 6.19 8.06 -6.87
N GLN A 52 6.32 6.81 -7.34
CA GLN A 52 5.26 6.09 -8.05
C GLN A 52 4.05 5.86 -7.14
N ILE A 53 4.25 5.45 -5.89
CA ILE A 53 3.17 5.31 -4.90
C ILE A 53 2.41 6.64 -4.75
N SER A 54 3.14 7.75 -4.62
CA SER A 54 2.54 9.08 -4.49
C SER A 54 1.69 9.46 -5.72
N MET A 55 2.13 9.13 -6.94
CA MET A 55 1.33 9.36 -8.15
C MET A 55 0.05 8.51 -8.15
N LEU A 56 0.17 7.21 -7.86
CA LEU A 56 -0.95 6.27 -7.87
C LEU A 56 -2.00 6.55 -6.77
N MET A 57 -1.58 7.11 -5.64
CA MET A 57 -2.48 7.56 -4.58
C MET A 57 -3.30 8.81 -4.97
N ASN A 58 -2.89 9.54 -6.00
CA ASN A 58 -3.49 10.81 -6.42
C ASN A 58 -4.08 10.76 -7.84
N SER A 59 -4.01 9.61 -8.51
CA SER A 59 -4.60 9.37 -9.83
C SER A 59 -6.09 9.09 -9.79
#